data_AF-A0A1M6CWL7-F1
#
_entry.id   AF-A0A1M6CWL7-F1
#
_cell.length_a   1.000
_cell.length_b   1.000
_cell.length_c   1.000
_cell.angle_alpha   90.00
_cell.angle_beta   90.00
_cell.angle_gamma   90.00
#
_symmetry.space_group_name_H-M   'P 1'
#
loop_
_entity.id
_entity.type
_entity.pdbx_description
1 polymer ?
#
loop_
_entity_poly.entity_id
_entity_poly.type
_entity_poly.pdbx_seq_one_letter_code
_entity_poly.pdbx_strand_id
1 'polypeptide(L)'
;MGKSRRGLFSGTAKGDDSSSPNKIELQDCQFGGEKCKEHLSVINENYLKFQEYRHRKDYKESIAALKDALDKTIELKEYPCLKCAALFQNTIIESLENVHDELQDMSTGIFSKKRYESSRREARDVLDEFQKELSTDTFKDRKK
;
A
#
# COMPACT_ATOMS: atom_id res chain seq x y z
N MET A 1 49.07 42.31 3.41
CA MET A 1 48.05 42.97 2.57
C MET A 1 47.37 41.91 1.72
N GLY A 2 46.04 41.92 1.62
CA GLY A 2 45.25 40.91 0.89
C GLY A 2 43.93 40.57 1.56
N LYS A 3 43.02 41.55 1.65
CA LYS A 3 41.62 41.35 2.07
C LYS A 3 40.76 41.03 0.84
N SER A 4 39.93 39.99 0.89
CA SER A 4 38.71 39.84 0.06
C SER A 4 37.84 38.75 0.71
N ARG A 5 36.77 39.01 1.48
CA ARG A 5 35.44 39.64 1.27
C ARG A 5 34.52 38.97 0.24
N ARG A 6 33.48 38.34 0.82
CA ARG A 6 32.06 38.23 0.40
C ARG A 6 31.64 37.00 -0.42
N GLY A 7 30.65 36.32 0.14
CA GLY A 7 29.80 35.32 -0.49
C GLY A 7 28.78 34.77 0.49
N LEU A 8 27.91 35.65 1.04
CA LEU A 8 26.65 35.21 1.65
C LEU A 8 25.84 34.49 0.56
N PHE A 9 25.51 33.24 0.77
CA PHE A 9 24.35 32.62 0.11
C PHE A 9 23.34 32.25 1.20
N SER A 10 22.45 33.22 1.47
CA SER A 10 21.08 32.93 1.91
C SER A 10 20.42 32.09 0.82
N GLY A 11 20.25 30.81 1.10
CA GLY A 11 19.36 29.93 0.37
C GLY A 11 18.21 29.52 1.28
N THR A 12 17.23 30.40 1.46
CA THR A 12 15.89 30.00 1.87
C THR A 12 15.24 29.26 0.70
N ALA A 13 15.16 27.94 0.76
CA ALA A 13 14.15 27.16 0.05
C ALA A 13 12.99 26.98 1.04
N LYS A 14 12.00 27.86 1.03
CA LYS A 14 10.72 27.68 0.32
C LYS A 14 10.13 26.29 0.57
N GLY A 15 9.05 26.29 1.36
CA GLY A 15 8.25 25.12 1.64
C GLY A 15 7.74 24.48 0.36
N ASP A 16 7.80 23.17 0.35
CA ASP A 16 7.00 22.32 -0.51
C ASP A 16 5.68 22.08 0.22
N ASP A 17 4.69 22.88 -0.15
CA ASP A 17 3.29 22.47 -0.11
C ASP A 17 3.13 21.41 -1.20
N SER A 18 3.07 20.13 -0.82
CA SER A 18 2.70 19.07 -1.75
C SER A 18 2.19 17.86 -0.97
N SER A 19 0.86 17.79 -0.90
CA SER A 19 0.11 16.55 -1.10
C SER A 19 0.69 15.34 -0.38
N SER A 20 0.27 15.07 0.86
CA SER A 20 0.52 13.76 1.48
C SER A 20 0.06 12.67 0.49
N PRO A 21 0.96 11.89 -0.12
CA PRO A 21 0.60 10.92 -1.17
C PRO A 21 -0.04 9.64 -0.58
N ASN A 22 -0.53 9.73 0.66
CA ASN A 22 -0.72 8.58 1.54
C ASN A 22 -2.18 8.32 1.88
N LYS A 23 -3.11 8.91 1.13
CA LYS A 23 -4.53 8.73 1.39
C LYS A 23 -5.11 8.00 0.20
N ILE A 24 -5.55 6.76 0.42
CA ILE A 24 -6.52 6.15 -0.48
C ILE A 24 -7.77 7.01 -0.31
N GLU A 25 -7.98 7.94 -1.24
CA GLU A 25 -9.05 8.91 -1.16
C GLU A 25 -10.36 8.27 -1.65
N LEU A 26 -11.46 8.56 -0.93
CA LEU A 26 -12.83 8.17 -1.25
C LEU A 26 -13.38 8.83 -2.53
N GLN A 27 -12.52 9.33 -3.43
CA GLN A 27 -12.92 10.25 -4.51
C GLN A 27 -14.06 9.69 -5.39
N ASP A 28 -14.20 8.36 -5.47
CA ASP A 28 -15.23 7.68 -6.28
C ASP A 28 -16.28 6.87 -5.48
N CYS A 29 -16.37 7.07 -4.16
CA CYS A 29 -17.35 6.36 -3.34
C CYS A 29 -18.75 7.00 -3.41
N GLN A 30 -19.73 6.24 -3.90
CA GLN A 30 -21.12 6.68 -3.93
C GLN A 30 -21.61 7.05 -2.52
N PHE A 31 -22.25 8.22 -2.41
CA PHE A 31 -22.84 8.78 -1.17
C PHE A 31 -21.84 9.18 -0.07
N GLY A 32 -20.59 9.52 -0.42
CA GLY A 32 -19.61 10.00 0.56
C GLY A 32 -19.14 8.95 1.57
N GLY A 33 -19.58 7.70 1.40
CA GLY A 33 -19.06 6.53 2.09
C GLY A 33 -19.11 6.60 3.61
N GLU A 34 -20.08 7.27 4.25
CA GLU A 34 -20.10 7.42 5.72
C GLU A 34 -20.02 6.07 6.46
N LYS A 35 -20.71 5.04 5.96
CA LYS A 35 -20.61 3.66 6.46
C LYS A 35 -19.29 2.97 6.09
N CYS A 36 -18.71 3.35 4.95
CA CYS A 36 -17.41 2.84 4.52
C CYS A 36 -16.26 3.54 5.25
N LYS A 37 -16.50 4.68 5.89
CA LYS A 37 -15.48 5.57 6.47
C LYS A 37 -14.79 4.94 7.67
N GLU A 38 -15.51 4.15 8.46
CA GLU A 38 -14.94 3.40 9.58
C GLU A 38 -13.94 2.36 9.09
N HIS A 39 -14.35 1.49 8.15
CA HIS A 39 -13.45 0.52 7.53
C HIS A 39 -12.30 1.19 6.78
N LEU A 40 -12.57 2.30 6.11
CA LEU A 40 -11.56 3.07 5.39
C LEU A 40 -10.52 3.68 6.32
N SER A 41 -10.92 4.14 7.50
CA SER A 41 -9.97 4.63 8.49
C SER A 41 -9.00 3.52 8.88
N VAL A 42 -9.50 2.30 9.08
CA VAL A 42 -8.67 1.13 9.41
C VAL A 42 -7.77 0.74 8.23
N ILE A 43 -8.31 0.71 7.00
CA ILE A 43 -7.54 0.43 5.79
C ILE A 43 -6.41 1.44 5.62
N ASN A 44 -6.71 2.74 5.75
CA ASN A 44 -5.72 3.80 5.64
C ASN A 44 -4.68 3.74 6.77
N GLU A 45 -5.08 3.40 8.00
CA GLU A 45 -4.13 3.20 9.10
C GLU A 45 -3.14 2.07 8.79
N ASN A 46 -3.65 0.93 8.31
CA ASN A 46 -2.82 -0.20 7.91
C ASN A 46 -1.93 0.15 6.70
N TYR A 47 -2.45 0.92 5.74
CA TYR A 47 -1.67 1.39 4.60
C TYR A 47 -0.54 2.34 5.02
N LEU A 48 -0.78 3.22 6.00
CA LEU A 48 0.23 4.09 6.58
C LEU A 48 1.31 3.28 7.32
N LYS A 49 0.92 2.28 8.12
CA LYS A 49 1.85 1.35 8.77
C LYS A 49 2.70 0.61 7.75
N PHE A 50 2.09 0.13 6.67
CA PHE A 50 2.80 -0.46 5.55
C PHE A 50 3.90 0.48 5.02
N GLN A 51 3.58 1.74 4.73
CA GLN A 51 4.56 2.71 4.23
C GLN A 51 5.70 2.95 5.22
N GLU A 52 5.39 3.03 6.52
CA GLU A 52 6.39 3.19 7.58
C GLU A 52 7.32 1.98 7.67
N TYR A 53 6.76 0.76 7.65
CA TYR A 53 7.55 -0.48 7.67
C TYR A 53 8.39 -0.62 6.40
N ARG A 54 7.86 -0.25 5.23
CA ARG A 54 8.59 -0.26 3.97
C ARG A 54 9.77 0.70 4.02
N HIS A 55 9.57 1.91 4.57
CA HIS A 55 10.65 2.88 4.75
C HIS A 55 11.76 2.35 5.67
N ARG A 56 11.38 1.60 6.72
CA ARG A 56 12.31 0.91 7.62
C ARG A 56 12.91 -0.38 7.06
N LYS A 57 12.48 -0.81 5.87
CA LYS A 57 12.85 -2.09 5.23
C LYS A 57 12.42 -3.31 6.04
N ASP A 58 11.38 -3.16 6.85
CA ASP A 58 10.74 -4.25 7.57
C ASP A 58 9.63 -4.85 6.70
N TYR A 59 10.05 -5.60 5.67
CA TYR A 59 9.11 -6.09 4.66
C TYR A 59 8.13 -7.12 5.21
N LYS A 60 8.46 -7.81 6.29
CA LYS A 60 7.55 -8.77 6.91
C LYS A 60 6.34 -8.06 7.51
N GLU A 61 6.59 -7.06 8.34
CA GLU A 61 5.52 -6.23 8.93
C GLU A 61 4.80 -5.40 7.85
N SER A 62 5.52 -4.99 6.79
CA SER A 62 4.91 -4.31 5.64
C SER A 62 3.87 -5.18 4.93
N ILE A 63 4.20 -6.45 4.65
CA ILE A 63 3.31 -7.40 3.98
C ILE A 63 2.14 -7.75 4.90
N ALA A 64 2.38 -7.95 6.20
CA ALA A 64 1.32 -8.19 7.19
C ALA A 64 0.31 -7.03 7.25
N ALA A 65 0.79 -5.78 7.26
CA ALA A 65 -0.09 -4.61 7.26
C ALA A 65 -0.93 -4.51 5.97
N LEU A 66 -0.37 -4.85 4.81
CA LEU A 66 -1.14 -4.93 3.56
C LEU A 66 -2.16 -6.07 3.58
N LYS A 67 -1.82 -7.22 4.16
CA LYS A 67 -2.75 -8.33 4.36
C LYS A 67 -3.95 -7.89 5.20
N ASP A 68 -3.70 -7.27 6.35
CA ASP A 68 -4.74 -6.76 7.25
C ASP A 68 -5.61 -5.70 6.57
N ALA A 69 -5.00 -4.79 5.80
CA ALA A 69 -5.74 -3.80 5.02
C ALA A 69 -6.67 -4.50 4.01
N LEU A 70 -6.20 -5.55 3.35
CA LEU A 70 -6.97 -6.27 2.34
C LEU A 70 -8.10 -7.09 2.98
N ASP A 71 -7.87 -7.76 4.10
CA ASP A 71 -8.93 -8.47 4.83
C ASP A 71 -10.08 -7.51 5.22
N LYS A 72 -9.75 -6.26 5.60
CA LYS A 72 -10.76 -5.22 5.85
C LYS A 72 -11.52 -4.78 4.60
N THR A 73 -10.93 -4.86 3.42
CA THR A 73 -11.67 -4.65 2.17
C THR A 73 -12.62 -5.81 1.83
N ILE A 74 -12.28 -7.03 2.23
CA ILE A 74 -13.15 -8.21 2.05
C ILE A 74 -14.35 -8.14 3.00
N GLU A 75 -14.21 -7.53 4.18
CA GLU A 75 -15.34 -7.23 5.06
C GLU A 75 -16.31 -6.20 4.44
N LEU A 76 -15.84 -5.33 3.54
CA LEU A 76 -16.64 -4.31 2.83
C LEU A 76 -17.47 -4.89 1.66
N LYS A 77 -18.10 -6.05 1.84
CA LYS A 77 -18.99 -6.70 0.84
C LYS A 77 -20.42 -6.13 0.82
N GLU A 78 -20.72 -5.13 1.65
CA GLU A 78 -22.06 -4.54 1.73
C GLU A 78 -22.23 -3.33 0.80
N TYR A 79 -23.38 -3.27 0.12
CA TYR A 79 -23.79 -2.07 -0.62
C TYR A 79 -24.04 -0.91 0.38
N PRO A 80 -23.51 0.30 0.16
CA PRO A 80 -22.96 0.85 -1.09
C PRO A 80 -21.43 0.77 -1.26
N CYS A 81 -20.70 0.13 -0.33
CA CYS A 81 -19.23 0.17 -0.29
C CYS A 81 -18.53 -0.75 -1.30
N LEU A 82 -19.27 -1.62 -2.01
CA LEU A 82 -18.71 -2.60 -2.96
C LEU A 82 -17.76 -1.98 -4.01
N LYS A 83 -18.10 -0.82 -4.58
CA LYS A 83 -17.24 -0.14 -5.55
C LYS A 83 -15.95 0.39 -4.92
N CYS A 84 -16.04 0.88 -3.70
CA CYS A 84 -14.90 1.35 -2.91
C CYS A 84 -13.99 0.20 -2.52
N ALA A 85 -14.57 -0.92 -2.10
CA ALA A 85 -13.84 -2.12 -1.74
C ALA A 85 -12.98 -2.62 -2.90
N ALA A 86 -13.53 -2.66 -4.12
CA ALA A 86 -12.78 -3.04 -5.31
C ALA A 86 -11.59 -2.09 -5.61
N LEU A 87 -11.79 -0.77 -5.47
CA LEU A 87 -10.71 0.21 -5.65
C LEU A 87 -9.60 0.03 -4.60
N PHE A 88 -9.98 -0.21 -3.34
CA PHE A 88 -9.02 -0.44 -2.25
C PHE A 88 -8.26 -1.75 -2.46
N GLN A 89 -8.95 -2.82 -2.85
CA GLN A 89 -8.34 -4.09 -3.20
C GLN A 89 -7.30 -3.92 -4.29
N ASN A 90 -7.64 -3.28 -5.40
CA ASN A 90 -6.70 -3.04 -6.49
C ASN A 90 -5.48 -2.25 -6.02
N THR A 91 -5.68 -1.18 -5.25
CA THR A 91 -4.57 -0.35 -4.73
C THR A 91 -3.64 -1.16 -3.81
N ILE A 92 -4.20 -2.01 -2.95
CA ILE A 92 -3.43 -2.84 -2.01
C ILE A 92 -2.71 -3.96 -2.77
N ILE A 93 -3.36 -4.58 -3.77
CA ILE A 93 -2.76 -5.60 -4.64
C ILE A 93 -1.58 -5.01 -5.42
N GLU A 94 -1.76 -3.86 -6.08
CA GLU A 94 -0.68 -3.15 -6.77
C GLU A 94 0.46 -2.82 -5.81
N SER A 95 0.15 -2.45 -4.56
CA SER A 95 1.18 -2.20 -3.54
C SER A 95 1.93 -3.47 -3.13
N LEU A 96 1.25 -4.61 -3.00
CA LEU A 96 1.86 -5.92 -2.74
C LEU A 96 2.74 -6.39 -3.91
N GLU A 97 2.28 -6.22 -5.15
CA GLU A 97 3.06 -6.53 -6.36
C GLU A 97 4.34 -5.69 -6.42
N ASN A 98 4.23 -4.38 -6.18
CA ASN A 98 5.40 -3.49 -6.12
C ASN A 98 6.42 -3.92 -5.05
N VAL A 99 5.95 -4.35 -3.88
CA VAL A 99 6.82 -4.87 -2.80
C VAL A 99 7.46 -6.20 -3.18
N HIS A 100 6.70 -7.09 -3.81
CA HIS A 100 7.21 -8.35 -4.31
C HIS A 100 8.34 -8.13 -5.33
N ASP A 101 8.15 -7.21 -6.27
CA ASP A 101 9.15 -6.88 -7.29
C ASP A 101 10.39 -6.22 -6.68
N GLU A 102 10.21 -5.30 -5.72
CA GLU A 102 11.32 -4.71 -4.97
C GLU A 102 12.14 -5.79 -4.21
N LEU A 103 11.46 -6.73 -3.57
CA LEU A 103 12.07 -7.87 -2.90
C LEU A 103 12.76 -8.81 -3.90
N GLN A 104 12.17 -9.00 -5.07
CA GLN A 104 12.76 -9.78 -6.15
C GLN A 104 14.09 -9.15 -6.58
N ASP A 105 14.13 -7.86 -6.90
CA ASP A 105 15.34 -7.15 -7.32
C ASP A 105 16.44 -7.19 -6.25
N MET A 106 16.07 -7.02 -4.98
CA MET A 106 17.02 -7.13 -3.87
C MET A 106 17.54 -8.56 -3.65
N SER A 107 16.76 -9.57 -4.06
CA SER A 107 17.10 -10.99 -3.92
C SER A 107 17.87 -11.57 -5.11
N THR A 108 17.77 -10.98 -6.31
CA THR A 108 18.38 -11.49 -7.55
C THR A 108 19.59 -10.68 -8.01
N GLY A 109 19.85 -9.51 -7.43
CA GLY A 109 21.00 -8.67 -7.77
C GLY A 109 22.38 -9.32 -7.50
N ILE A 110 23.45 -8.68 -8.00
CA ILE A 110 24.85 -9.12 -7.86
C ILE A 110 25.29 -9.22 -6.39
N PHE A 111 24.60 -8.52 -5.48
CA PHE A 111 24.73 -8.65 -4.01
C PHE A 111 23.47 -9.21 -3.37
N SER A 112 22.95 -10.29 -3.98
CA SER A 112 21.72 -10.98 -3.60
C SER A 112 21.76 -11.38 -2.12
N LYS A 113 20.95 -10.70 -1.31
CA LYS A 113 20.79 -11.03 0.10
C LYS A 113 19.63 -12.01 0.23
N LYS A 114 19.94 -13.30 0.40
CA LYS A 114 18.97 -14.38 0.71
C LYS A 114 18.03 -14.05 1.88
N ARG A 115 18.38 -13.06 2.72
CA ARG A 115 17.57 -12.59 3.85
C ARG A 115 16.16 -12.13 3.46
N TYR A 116 15.93 -11.71 2.22
CA TYR A 116 14.63 -11.20 1.76
C TYR A 116 13.78 -12.25 1.05
N GLU A 117 14.33 -13.45 0.81
CA GLU A 117 13.64 -14.51 0.08
C GLU A 117 12.38 -14.99 0.81
N SER A 118 12.42 -15.00 2.15
CA SER A 118 11.25 -15.33 2.98
C SER A 118 10.13 -14.32 2.80
N SER A 119 10.43 -13.01 2.89
CA SER A 119 9.43 -11.95 2.70
C SER A 119 8.92 -11.93 1.25
N ARG A 120 9.76 -12.23 0.26
CA ARG A 120 9.32 -12.35 -1.14
C ARG A 120 8.30 -13.48 -1.29
N ARG A 121 8.56 -14.63 -0.68
CA ARG A 121 7.62 -15.77 -0.70
C ARG A 121 6.32 -15.40 0.00
N GLU A 122 6.40 -14.73 1.15
CA GLU A 122 5.23 -14.29 1.91
C GLU A 122 4.36 -13.32 1.11
N ALA A 123 4.96 -12.33 0.43
CA ALA A 123 4.21 -11.43 -0.47
C ALA A 123 3.47 -12.20 -1.57
N ARG A 124 4.12 -13.21 -2.16
CA ARG A 124 3.53 -14.06 -3.19
C ARG A 124 2.41 -14.94 -2.65
N ASP A 125 2.61 -15.57 -1.49
CA ASP A 125 1.61 -16.43 -0.86
C ASP A 125 0.34 -15.62 -0.55
N VAL A 126 0.49 -14.37 -0.08
CA VAL A 126 -0.60 -13.44 0.16
C VAL A 126 -1.33 -13.08 -1.15
N LEU A 127 -0.61 -12.76 -2.23
CA LEU A 127 -1.22 -12.51 -3.55
C LEU A 127 -2.00 -13.71 -4.06
N ASP A 128 -1.44 -14.93 -3.95
CA ASP A 128 -2.08 -16.17 -4.40
C ASP A 128 -3.32 -16.52 -3.56
N GLU A 129 -3.29 -16.27 -2.24
CA GLU A 129 -4.44 -16.44 -1.33
C GLU A 129 -5.60 -15.53 -1.78
N PHE A 130 -5.30 -14.26 -2.06
CA PHE A 130 -6.33 -13.30 -2.44
C PHE A 130 -6.88 -13.48 -3.85
N GLN A 131 -6.06 -13.86 -4.83
CA GLN A 131 -6.57 -14.21 -6.15
C GLN A 131 -7.57 -15.37 -6.09
N LYS A 132 -7.36 -16.34 -5.17
CA LYS A 132 -8.30 -17.43 -4.95
C LYS A 132 -9.61 -16.94 -4.32
N GLU A 133 -9.55 -16.09 -3.30
CA GLU A 133 -10.73 -15.51 -2.64
C GLU A 133 -11.57 -14.64 -3.59
N LEU A 134 -10.93 -13.87 -4.48
CA LEU A 134 -11.65 -13.09 -5.50
C LEU A 134 -12.28 -13.98 -6.58
N SER A 135 -11.62 -15.08 -6.92
CA SER A 135 -12.11 -16.04 -7.92
C SER A 135 -13.30 -16.86 -7.41
N THR A 136 -13.36 -17.19 -6.12
CA THR A 136 -14.44 -17.99 -5.53
C THR A 136 -15.76 -17.23 -5.41
N ASP A 137 -15.74 -15.90 -5.27
CA ASP A 137 -16.97 -15.09 -5.23
C ASP A 137 -17.72 -15.08 -6.58
N THR A 138 -17.02 -15.12 -7.71
CA THR A 138 -17.66 -15.12 -9.05
C THR A 138 -18.46 -16.39 -9.39
N PHE A 139 -18.27 -17.49 -8.65
CA PHE A 139 -18.96 -18.76 -8.90
C PHE A 139 -20.28 -18.94 -8.13
N LYS A 140 -20.60 -18.05 -7.17
CA LYS A 140 -21.85 -18.17 -6.38
C LYS A 140 -23.07 -17.53 -7.04
N ASP A 141 -22.91 -16.57 -7.95
CA ASP A 141 -24.02 -15.84 -8.58
C ASP A 141 -24.63 -16.51 -9.84
N ARG A 142 -24.14 -17.68 -10.28
CA ARG A 142 -24.75 -18.44 -11.41
C ARG A 142 -25.63 -19.62 -11.00
N LYS A 143 -26.03 -19.70 -9.73
CA LYS A 143 -27.04 -20.66 -9.26
C LYS A 143 -28.18 -19.94 -8.55
N LYS A 144 -29.01 -19.23 -9.32
CA LYS A 144 -30.41 -19.03 -8.95
C LYS A 144 -31.29 -18.96 -10.17
#